data_AF-A0AAD4JJ68-F1
#
_entry.id   AF-A0AAD4JJ68-F1
#
_cell.length_a   1.000
_cell.length_b   1.000
_cell.length_c   1.000
_cell.angle_alpha   90.00
_cell.angle_beta   90.00
_cell.angle_gamma   90.00
#
_symmetry.space_group_name_H-M   'P 1'
#
loop_
_entity.id
_entity.type
_entity.pdbx_description
1 polymer ?
#
loop_
_entity_poly.entity_id
_entity_poly.type
_entity_poly.pdbx_seq_one_letter_code
_entity_poly.pdbx_strand_id
1 'polypeptide(L)'
;MKNAGEEPDGITFIGILCACSHMGLVEAGLLHFHSMTDEYLIQPKIEHYGCVVDVLARGGLLEQAVEFIHSMPIKADSVIWTALLAASRIHKKVDFAELSLQKLLELDPSNPANCVMLSNVYGEAGKWEDRARLKVAMRDTGSKKIQTQDGVAELCCFDERHYKTEEI
;
A
#
# COMPACT_ATOMS: atom_id res chain seq x y z
N MET A 1 -10.07 -19.26 -23.75
CA MET A 1 -11.15 -18.27 -23.49
C MET A 1 -11.78 -17.82 -24.80
N LYS A 2 -11.26 -16.83 -25.55
CA LYS A 2 -11.88 -16.39 -26.83
C LYS A 2 -12.12 -17.53 -27.84
N ASN A 3 -11.11 -18.39 -28.09
CA ASN A 3 -11.23 -19.50 -29.05
C ASN A 3 -12.08 -20.68 -28.52
N ALA A 4 -12.38 -20.71 -27.22
CA ALA A 4 -13.23 -21.72 -26.59
C ALA A 4 -14.68 -21.26 -26.46
N GLY A 5 -15.01 -20.01 -26.86
CA GLY A 5 -16.33 -19.43 -26.70
C GLY A 5 -16.68 -19.01 -25.27
N GLU A 6 -15.69 -18.96 -24.36
CA GLU A 6 -15.90 -18.53 -22.98
C GLU A 6 -15.56 -17.05 -22.80
N GLU A 7 -16.51 -16.30 -22.25
CA GLU A 7 -16.36 -14.89 -21.94
C GLU A 7 -15.54 -14.68 -20.66
N PRO A 8 -14.52 -13.81 -20.68
CA PRO A 8 -13.83 -13.38 -19.48
C PRO A 8 -14.78 -12.78 -18.44
N ASP A 9 -14.47 -13.00 -17.17
CA ASP A 9 -15.11 -12.33 -16.03
C ASP A 9 -14.09 -11.52 -15.22
N GLY A 10 -14.53 -10.87 -14.14
CA GLY A 10 -13.60 -10.08 -13.30
C GLY A 10 -12.45 -10.93 -12.72
N ILE A 11 -12.72 -12.19 -12.36
CA ILE A 11 -11.67 -13.09 -11.82
C ILE A 11 -10.61 -13.38 -12.88
N THR A 12 -11.03 -13.55 -14.13
CA THR A 12 -10.13 -13.70 -15.28
C THR A 12 -9.20 -12.51 -15.41
N PHE A 13 -9.74 -11.28 -15.33
CA PHE A 13 -8.95 -10.06 -15.42
C PHE A 13 -7.96 -9.91 -14.26
N ILE A 14 -8.32 -10.30 -13.04
CA ILE A 14 -7.37 -10.37 -11.92
C ILE A 14 -6.20 -11.30 -12.29
N GLY A 15 -6.47 -12.49 -12.83
CA GLY A 15 -5.43 -13.43 -13.26
C GLY A 15 -4.50 -12.84 -14.33
N ILE A 16 -5.06 -12.16 -15.34
CA ILE A 16 -4.31 -11.50 -16.41
C ILE A 16 -3.42 -10.38 -15.85
N LEU A 17 -3.98 -9.51 -15.00
CA LEU A 17 -3.25 -8.38 -14.42
C LEU A 17 -2.14 -8.85 -13.48
N CYS A 18 -2.39 -9.86 -12.66
CA CYS A 18 -1.36 -10.50 -11.84
C CYS A 18 -0.22 -11.06 -12.69
N ALA A 19 -0.52 -11.75 -13.80
CA ALA A 19 0.50 -12.25 -14.71
C ALA A 19 1.32 -11.11 -15.32
N CYS A 20 0.66 -10.03 -15.77
CA CYS A 20 1.33 -8.84 -16.30
C CYS A 20 2.25 -8.20 -15.26
N SER A 21 1.79 -8.12 -14.01
CA SER A 21 2.56 -7.58 -12.88
C SER A 21 3.84 -8.39 -12.64
N HIS A 22 3.71 -9.73 -12.56
CA HIS A 22 4.84 -10.63 -12.35
C HIS A 22 5.86 -10.62 -13.50
N MET A 23 5.39 -10.40 -14.72
CA MET A 23 6.23 -10.35 -15.92
C MET A 23 6.78 -8.95 -16.23
N GLY A 24 6.38 -7.92 -15.49
CA GLY A 24 6.76 -6.53 -15.76
C GLY A 24 6.14 -5.95 -17.04
N LEU A 25 5.01 -6.51 -17.50
CA LEU A 25 4.32 -6.10 -18.72
C LEU A 25 3.33 -4.96 -18.43
N VAL A 26 3.85 -3.76 -18.15
CA VAL A 26 3.03 -2.61 -17.75
C VAL A 26 1.99 -2.24 -18.82
N GLU A 27 2.44 -2.01 -20.05
CA GLU A 27 1.56 -1.60 -21.16
C GLU A 27 0.44 -2.62 -21.42
N ALA A 28 0.78 -3.91 -21.39
CA ALA A 28 -0.21 -4.97 -21.57
C ALA A 28 -1.20 -5.03 -20.39
N GLY A 29 -0.72 -4.87 -19.16
CA GLY A 29 -1.58 -4.80 -17.97
C GLY A 29 -2.58 -3.65 -18.04
N LEU A 30 -2.13 -2.45 -18.42
CA LEU A 30 -3.01 -1.30 -18.61
C LEU A 30 -4.00 -1.52 -19.76
N LEU A 31 -3.54 -2.06 -20.90
CA LEU A 31 -4.43 -2.38 -22.02
C LEU A 31 -5.53 -3.37 -21.59
N HIS A 32 -5.18 -4.43 -20.87
CA HIS A 32 -6.15 -5.39 -20.37
C HIS A 32 -7.13 -4.77 -19.37
N PHE A 33 -6.64 -3.92 -18.46
CA PHE A 33 -7.51 -3.22 -17.52
C PHE A 33 -8.57 -2.36 -18.22
N HIS A 34 -8.19 -1.58 -19.24
CA HIS A 34 -9.15 -0.77 -20.00
C HIS A 34 -10.11 -1.64 -20.83
N SER A 35 -9.60 -2.69 -21.48
CA SER A 35 -10.43 -3.61 -22.28
C SER A 35 -11.54 -4.25 -21.45
N MET A 36 -11.32 -4.44 -20.14
CA MET A 36 -12.31 -5.02 -19.24
C MET A 36 -13.65 -4.25 -19.28
N THR A 37 -13.60 -2.92 -19.30
CA THR A 37 -14.79 -2.09 -19.38
C THR A 37 -15.20 -1.82 -20.83
N ASP A 38 -14.24 -1.53 -21.71
CA ASP A 38 -14.53 -1.10 -23.08
C ASP A 38 -15.02 -2.24 -23.99
N GLU A 39 -14.49 -3.46 -23.81
CA GLU A 39 -14.82 -4.63 -24.64
C GLU A 39 -15.77 -5.61 -23.95
N TYR A 40 -15.63 -5.82 -22.64
CA TYR A 40 -16.38 -6.86 -21.91
C TYR A 40 -17.46 -6.30 -20.97
N LEU A 41 -17.59 -4.96 -20.87
CA LEU A 41 -18.58 -4.29 -20.02
C LEU A 41 -18.49 -4.66 -18.53
N ILE A 42 -17.33 -5.12 -18.08
CA ILE A 42 -17.08 -5.50 -16.68
C ILE A 42 -16.59 -4.27 -15.93
N GLN A 43 -17.25 -3.97 -14.82
CA GLN A 43 -16.90 -2.85 -13.96
C GLN A 43 -15.73 -3.20 -13.03
N PRO A 44 -14.67 -2.38 -12.97
CA PRO A 44 -13.56 -2.59 -12.05
C PRO A 44 -13.98 -2.53 -10.58
N LYS A 45 -13.55 -3.53 -9.82
CA LYS A 45 -13.63 -3.60 -8.36
C LYS A 45 -12.27 -3.37 -7.72
N ILE A 46 -12.24 -3.19 -6.41
CA ILE A 46 -11.03 -2.87 -5.63
C ILE A 46 -9.85 -3.80 -5.93
N GLU A 47 -10.13 -5.09 -6.17
CA GLU A 47 -9.11 -6.09 -6.49
C GLU A 47 -8.41 -5.78 -7.83
N HIS A 48 -9.17 -5.32 -8.84
CA HIS A 48 -8.62 -4.98 -10.15
C HIS A 48 -7.75 -3.73 -10.07
N TYR A 49 -8.19 -2.72 -9.33
CA TYR A 49 -7.39 -1.52 -9.08
C TYR A 49 -6.09 -1.86 -8.34
N GLY A 50 -6.15 -2.74 -7.34
CA GLY A 50 -4.96 -3.23 -6.64
C GLY A 50 -3.99 -3.94 -7.57
N CYS A 51 -4.49 -4.74 -8.52
CA CYS A 51 -3.63 -5.34 -9.54
C CYS A 51 -2.96 -4.29 -10.44
N VAL A 52 -3.65 -3.23 -10.85
CA VAL A 52 -3.03 -2.15 -11.66
C VAL A 52 -1.96 -1.40 -10.88
N VAL A 53 -2.20 -1.12 -9.60
CA VAL A 53 -1.19 -0.51 -8.72
C VAL A 53 0.04 -1.42 -8.61
N ASP A 54 -0.16 -2.74 -8.43
CA ASP A 54 0.94 -3.70 -8.38
C ASP A 54 1.72 -3.75 -9.71
N VAL A 55 1.03 -3.74 -10.85
CA VAL A 55 1.65 -3.66 -12.19
C VAL A 55 2.56 -2.43 -12.32
N LEU A 56 2.05 -1.24 -12.01
CA LEU A 56 2.79 0.01 -12.10
C LEU A 56 3.97 0.03 -11.11
N ALA A 57 3.69 -0.30 -9.85
CA ALA A 57 4.67 -0.18 -8.78
C ALA A 57 5.83 -1.16 -8.95
N ARG A 58 5.56 -2.43 -9.30
CA ARG A 58 6.62 -3.41 -9.61
C ARG A 58 7.39 -3.06 -10.87
N GLY A 59 6.73 -2.45 -11.86
CA GLY A 59 7.37 -1.85 -13.03
C GLY A 59 8.31 -0.68 -12.73
N GLY A 60 8.36 -0.20 -11.47
CA GLY A 60 9.21 0.93 -11.06
C GLY A 60 8.57 2.29 -11.32
N LEU A 61 7.30 2.33 -11.73
CA LEU A 61 6.54 3.54 -12.02
C LEU A 61 5.76 3.97 -10.78
N LEU A 62 6.47 4.20 -9.66
CA LEU A 62 5.84 4.49 -8.36
C LEU A 62 5.04 5.80 -8.38
N GLU A 63 5.55 6.83 -9.07
CA GLU A 63 4.85 8.09 -9.28
C GLU A 63 3.48 7.85 -9.95
N GLN A 64 3.47 7.08 -11.05
CA GLN A 64 2.24 6.75 -11.78
C GLN A 64 1.32 5.85 -10.95
N ALA A 65 1.86 4.95 -10.14
CA ALA A 65 1.06 4.14 -9.22
C ALA A 65 0.32 5.03 -8.20
N VAL A 66 0.99 6.05 -7.67
CA VAL A 66 0.36 7.03 -6.75
C VAL A 66 -0.67 7.89 -7.47
N GLU A 67 -0.38 8.38 -8.67
CA GLU A 67 -1.36 9.11 -9.48
C GLU A 67 -2.59 8.26 -9.76
N PHE A 68 -2.38 6.99 -10.11
CA PHE A 68 -3.46 6.04 -10.35
C PHE A 68 -4.31 5.84 -9.09
N ILE A 69 -3.70 5.63 -7.92
CA ILE A 69 -4.41 5.53 -6.63
C ILE A 69 -5.31 6.75 -6.39
N HIS A 70 -4.82 7.96 -6.66
CA HIS A 70 -5.61 9.18 -6.49
C HIS A 70 -6.72 9.35 -7.54
N SER A 71 -6.56 8.76 -8.72
CA SER A 71 -7.56 8.79 -9.79
C SER A 71 -8.70 7.79 -9.62
N MET A 72 -8.55 6.82 -8.70
CA MET A 72 -9.56 5.77 -8.51
C MET A 72 -10.91 6.35 -8.06
N PRO A 73 -12.03 5.85 -8.57
CA PRO A 73 -13.36 6.27 -8.13
C PRO A 73 -13.75 5.72 -6.75
N ILE A 74 -12.86 4.95 -6.11
CA ILE A 74 -13.06 4.31 -4.81
C ILE A 74 -11.82 4.52 -3.94
N LYS A 75 -11.99 4.50 -2.61
CA LYS A 75 -10.89 4.67 -1.67
C LYS A 75 -9.97 3.45 -1.67
N ALA A 76 -8.67 3.68 -1.76
CA ALA A 76 -7.65 2.64 -1.61
C ALA A 76 -7.73 1.96 -0.24
N ASP A 77 -7.65 0.63 -0.24
CA ASP A 77 -7.61 -0.19 0.98
C ASP A 77 -6.16 -0.50 1.40
N SER A 78 -6.03 -1.27 2.48
CA SER A 78 -4.72 -1.67 3.01
C SER A 78 -3.92 -2.53 2.04
N VAL A 79 -4.58 -3.31 1.17
CA VAL A 79 -3.91 -4.18 0.19
C VAL A 79 -3.18 -3.33 -0.84
N ILE A 80 -3.84 -2.29 -1.35
CA ILE A 80 -3.27 -1.36 -2.34
C ILE A 80 -2.03 -0.64 -1.77
N TRP A 81 -2.13 -0.07 -0.57
CA TRP A 81 -0.99 0.61 0.06
C TRP A 81 0.15 -0.36 0.43
N THR A 82 -0.18 -1.60 0.78
CA THR A 82 0.83 -2.64 1.04
C THR A 82 1.59 -3.02 -0.23
N ALA A 83 0.91 -3.10 -1.38
CA ALA A 83 1.54 -3.35 -2.68
C ALA A 83 2.53 -2.22 -3.04
N LEU A 84 2.12 -0.96 -2.88
CA LEU A 84 3.00 0.19 -3.12
C LEU A 84 4.20 0.19 -2.15
N LEU A 85 4.00 -0.10 -0.87
CA LEU A 85 5.08 -0.22 0.11
C LEU A 85 6.11 -1.30 -0.29
N ALA A 86 5.63 -2.48 -0.68
CA ALA A 86 6.49 -3.59 -1.08
C ALA A 86 7.36 -3.22 -2.28
N ALA A 87 6.77 -2.62 -3.32
CA ALA A 87 7.48 -2.15 -4.49
C ALA A 87 8.46 -1.00 -4.16
N SER A 88 8.06 -0.06 -3.30
CA SER A 88 8.91 1.05 -2.86
C SER A 88 10.20 0.56 -2.20
N ARG A 89 10.11 -0.50 -1.40
CA ARG A 89 11.27 -1.15 -0.78
C ARG A 89 12.18 -1.83 -1.81
N ILE A 90 11.61 -2.53 -2.80
CA ILE A 90 12.35 -3.16 -3.90
C ILE A 90 13.15 -2.12 -4.68
N HIS A 91 12.51 -0.98 -5.00
CA HIS A 91 13.10 0.11 -5.77
C HIS A 91 13.92 1.10 -4.93
N LYS A 92 14.02 0.90 -3.61
CA LYS A 92 14.74 1.75 -2.64
C LYS A 92 14.26 3.21 -2.66
N LYS A 93 12.96 3.40 -2.79
CA LYS A 93 12.31 4.70 -2.88
C LYS A 93 11.61 5.02 -1.56
N VAL A 94 12.36 5.66 -0.66
CA VAL A 94 11.94 5.94 0.73
C VAL A 94 10.65 6.75 0.78
N ASP A 95 10.52 7.80 -0.04
CA ASP A 95 9.38 8.73 0.06
C ASP A 95 8.04 8.02 -0.21
N PHE A 96 8.02 7.05 -1.14
CA PHE A 96 6.83 6.25 -1.42
C PHE A 96 6.57 5.19 -0.33
N ALA A 97 7.62 4.63 0.27
CA ALA A 97 7.49 3.73 1.40
C ALA A 97 6.88 4.46 2.61
N GLU A 98 7.34 5.69 2.88
CA GLU A 98 6.81 6.56 3.92
C GLU A 98 5.34 6.91 3.67
N LEU A 99 5.00 7.40 2.47
CA LEU A 99 3.62 7.67 2.06
C LEU A 99 2.71 6.45 2.29
N SER A 100 3.15 5.29 1.83
CA SER A 100 2.38 4.04 1.96
C SER A 100 2.12 3.69 3.43
N LEU A 101 3.15 3.82 4.28
CA LEU A 101 3.03 3.50 5.70
C LEU A 101 2.18 4.52 6.47
N GLN A 102 2.28 5.81 6.13
CA GLN A 102 1.38 6.82 6.68
C GLN A 102 -0.09 6.49 6.34
N LYS A 103 -0.36 6.12 5.10
CA LYS A 103 -1.71 5.70 4.67
C LYS A 103 -2.19 4.42 5.34
N LEU A 104 -1.31 3.44 5.56
CA LEU A 104 -1.62 2.23 6.32
C LEU A 104 -1.95 2.53 7.79
N LEU A 105 -1.24 3.49 8.41
CA LEU A 105 -1.55 3.94 9.77
C LEU A 105 -2.87 4.73 9.85
N GLU A 106 -3.21 5.51 8.83
CA GLU A 106 -4.52 6.17 8.74
C GLU A 106 -5.67 5.15 8.63
N LEU A 107 -5.44 4.01 7.97
CA LEU A 107 -6.44 2.95 7.79
C LEU A 107 -6.56 2.04 9.01
N ASP A 108 -5.44 1.67 9.61
CA ASP A 108 -5.39 0.87 10.83
C ASP A 108 -4.32 1.41 11.80
N PRO A 109 -4.72 2.37 12.65
CA PRO A 109 -3.87 2.95 13.68
C PRO A 109 -3.37 1.95 14.74
N SER A 110 -4.01 0.78 14.81
CA SER A 110 -3.79 -0.22 15.86
C SER A 110 -2.85 -1.34 15.49
N ASN A 111 -2.39 -1.36 14.23
CA ASN A 111 -1.45 -2.37 13.78
C ASN A 111 -0.01 -1.98 14.16
N PRO A 112 0.61 -2.60 15.18
CA PRO A 112 1.96 -2.26 15.61
C PRO A 112 3.00 -2.53 14.52
N ALA A 113 2.73 -3.44 13.57
CA ALA A 113 3.64 -3.74 12.47
C ALA A 113 3.84 -2.52 11.56
N ASN A 114 2.82 -1.69 11.36
CA ASN A 114 2.92 -0.47 10.54
C ASN A 114 3.86 0.55 11.21
N CYS A 115 3.76 0.73 12.52
CA CYS A 115 4.65 1.60 13.30
C CYS A 115 6.11 1.12 13.26
N VAL A 116 6.34 -0.18 13.44
CA VAL A 116 7.68 -0.76 13.38
C VAL A 116 8.28 -0.59 11.98
N MET A 117 7.50 -0.86 10.93
CA MET A 117 7.96 -0.67 9.55
C MET A 117 8.31 0.79 9.25
N LEU A 118 7.51 1.75 9.70
CA LEU A 118 7.79 3.18 9.50
C LEU A 118 9.06 3.64 10.22
N SER A 119 9.27 3.13 11.44
CA SER A 119 10.51 3.39 12.21
C SER A 119 11.76 2.87 11.49
N ASN A 120 11.65 1.73 10.81
CA ASN A 120 12.75 1.14 10.04
C ASN A 120 13.02 1.95 8.77
N VAL A 121 11.99 2.34 8.02
CA VAL A 121 12.13 3.19 6.83
C VAL A 121 12.82 4.51 7.18
N TYR A 122 12.43 5.16 8.29
CA TYR A 122 13.11 6.37 8.76
C TYR A 122 14.57 6.12 9.16
N GLY A 123 14.87 4.99 9.80
CA GLY A 123 16.23 4.61 10.14
C GLY A 123 17.11 4.40 8.91
N GLU A 124 16.61 3.69 7.91
CA GLU A 124 17.30 3.44 6.63
C GLU A 124 17.52 4.74 5.83
N ALA A 125 16.59 5.68 5.92
CA ALA A 125 16.66 6.97 5.26
C ALA A 125 17.50 8.02 6.01
N GLY A 126 17.98 7.72 7.22
CA GLY A 126 18.66 8.70 8.08
C GLY A 126 17.74 9.80 8.64
N LYS A 127 16.42 9.64 8.55
CA LYS A 127 15.39 10.55 9.10
C LYS A 127 15.25 10.32 10.61
N TRP A 128 16.31 10.56 11.37
CA TRP A 128 16.38 10.25 12.81
C TRP A 128 15.36 11.03 13.65
N GLU A 129 15.06 12.27 13.27
CA GLU A 129 14.05 13.08 13.96
C GLU A 129 12.64 12.51 13.80
N ASP A 130 12.25 12.11 12.59
CA ASP A 130 10.98 11.44 12.33
C ASP A 130 10.85 10.14 13.10
N ARG A 131 11.94 9.36 13.14
CA ARG A 131 12.01 8.13 13.95
C ARG A 131 11.83 8.41 15.43
N ALA A 132 12.43 9.50 15.95
CA ALA A 132 12.27 9.89 17.34
C ALA A 132 10.83 10.34 17.64
N ARG A 133 10.23 11.14 16.75
CA ARG A 133 8.82 11.56 16.84
C ARG A 133 7.87 10.36 16.87
N LEU A 134 8.08 9.39 15.98
CA LEU A 134 7.30 8.16 15.94
C LEU A 134 7.43 7.37 17.25
N LYS A 135 8.65 7.22 17.80
CA LYS A 135 8.86 6.53 19.08
C LYS A 135 8.18 7.23 20.26
N VAL A 136 8.20 8.56 20.30
CA VAL A 136 7.48 9.34 21.32
C VAL A 136 5.98 9.09 21.19
N ALA A 137 5.45 9.19 19.98
CA ALA A 137 4.04 8.95 19.74
C ALA A 137 3.61 7.52 20.12
N MET A 138 4.43 6.51 19.84
CA MET A 138 4.18 5.11 20.25
C MET A 138 4.17 4.91 21.76
N ARG A 139 4.88 5.73 22.54
CA ARG A 139 4.90 5.69 24.00
C ARG A 139 3.71 6.44 24.63
N ASP A 140 3.27 7.51 23.98
CA ASP A 140 2.20 8.39 24.47
C ASP A 140 0.79 7.93 24.03
N THR A 141 0.69 6.92 23.17
CA THR A 141 -0.57 6.24 22.83
C THR A 141 -1.08 5.33 23.95
N GLY A 142 -1.33 5.95 25.11
CA GLY A 142 -2.57 5.74 25.86
C GLY A 142 -3.71 6.65 25.36
N SER A 143 -3.41 7.77 24.65
CA SER A 143 -4.32 8.61 23.84
C SER A 143 -3.60 9.92 23.50
N LYS A 144 -3.06 10.12 22.28
CA LYS A 144 -2.89 11.47 21.69
C LYS A 144 -2.43 11.44 20.22
N LYS A 145 -3.03 12.36 19.45
CA LYS A 145 -2.87 12.60 18.01
C LYS A 145 -1.46 13.11 17.68
N ILE A 146 -0.85 12.59 16.60
CA ILE A 146 0.41 13.11 16.05
C ILE A 146 0.08 14.15 14.99
N GLN A 147 0.67 15.34 15.10
CA GLN A 147 0.73 16.29 13.98
C GLN A 147 2.00 15.98 13.17
N THR A 148 1.85 15.56 11.92
CA THR A 148 2.94 15.54 10.94
C THR A 148 2.87 16.82 10.10
N GLN A 149 3.94 17.14 9.36
CA GLN A 149 3.98 18.34 8.52
C GLN A 149 2.92 18.35 7.40
N ASP A 150 2.30 17.21 7.10
CA ASP A 150 1.28 17.02 6.06
C ASP A 150 -0.12 16.65 6.58
N GLY A 151 -0.34 16.66 7.90
CA GLY A 151 -1.67 16.40 8.48
C GLY A 151 -1.63 15.74 9.86
N VAL A 152 -2.81 15.61 10.49
CA VAL A 152 -2.94 14.99 11.82
C VAL A 152 -3.36 13.54 11.66
N ALA A 153 -2.48 12.60 12.01
CA ALA A 153 -2.80 11.18 12.10
C ALA A 153 -3.12 10.81 13.56
N GLU A 154 -4.32 10.31 13.81
CA GLU A 154 -4.72 9.76 15.11
C GLU A 154 -4.23 8.31 15.19
N LEU A 155 -3.13 8.08 15.91
CA LEU A 155 -2.59 6.73 16.16
C LEU A 155 -3.20 6.13 17.42
N CYS A 156 -3.59 4.86 17.39
CA CYS A 156 -4.09 4.09 18.54
C CYS A 156 -3.43 2.72 18.56
N CYS A 157 -2.20 2.61 19.04
CA CYS A 157 -1.58 1.30 19.28
C CYS A 157 -1.86 0.82 20.70
N PHE A 158 -2.70 -0.20 20.85
CA PHE A 158 -2.89 -0.92 22.11
C PHE A 158 -1.81 -2.01 22.19
N ASP A 159 -0.83 -1.86 23.07
CA ASP A 159 0.12 -2.93 23.36
C ASP A 159 -0.01 -3.37 24.82
N GLU A 160 -0.92 -4.31 25.07
CA GLU A 160 -0.87 -5.18 26.23
C GLU A 160 -0.08 -6.45 25.84
N ARG A 161 1.26 -6.39 25.96
CA ARG A 161 2.12 -7.54 26.34
C ARG A 161 3.61 -7.18 26.31
N HIS A 162 4.15 -6.82 27.47
CA HIS A 162 5.22 -7.55 28.15
C HIS A 162 5.79 -6.73 29.31
N TYR A 163 5.16 -6.85 30.49
CA TYR A 163 5.87 -6.71 31.76
C TYR A 163 5.84 -8.07 32.44
N LYS A 164 6.94 -8.81 32.29
CA LYS A 164 7.52 -9.66 33.33
C LYS A 164 8.89 -10.12 32.85
N THR A 165 9.82 -9.20 32.96
CA THR A 165 11.21 -9.54 33.27
C THR A 165 11.60 -8.63 34.41
N GLU A 166 11.29 -9.06 35.62
CA GLU A 166 12.05 -8.65 36.79
C GLU A 166 12.44 -9.92 37.54
N GLU A 167 13.74 -10.01 37.76
CA GLU A 167 14.44 -10.94 38.61
C GLU A 167 13.89 -10.88 40.04
N ILE A 168 13.63 -12.04 40.64
CA ILE A 168 14.25 -12.61 41.86
C ILE A 168 13.83 -14.08 41.94
#